data_AF-A0A554JD74-F1
#
_entry.id   AF-A0A554JD74-F1
#
_cell.length_a   1.000
_cell.length_b   1.000
_cell.length_c   1.000
_cell.angle_alpha   90.00
_cell.angle_beta   90.00
_cell.angle_gamma   90.00
#
_symmetry.space_group_name_H-M   'P 1'
#
loop_
_entity.id
_entity.type
_entity.pdbx_description
1 polymer ?
#
loop_
_entity_poly.entity_id
_entity_poly.type
_entity_poly.pdbx_seq_one_letter_code
_entity_poly.pdbx_strand_id
1 'polypeptide(L)'
;MLQDTAGRDKVPKSETLSIRHDDGQGAEFHEALVRAGLTSHDRQLVVGSKGNQIAQSVVMGIRVMAQQERDLKWRDPKAWAVPSDCGYPESLSFRSHEIQVRAYKELFGNLDSTYVDQIVRKTAFPTQADLWAVIPKPWVIASDVFSAMRLMVKKVSQLGIPVDNNAAYEMDEAHMHLITKTQLFYAKQHNNPGDFIVFPVQFGKAWAGHSLVSSKAQHSAEEFSLDPYVILALLYTHPERLRGEHRELGIRCGGVLLDRHHDDHDEITGDHHLCFRWFRDRLLISADHGMWDREAGLGIPTGWDISAM
;
A
#
# COMPACT_ATOMS: atom_id res chain seq x y z
N MET A 1 -26.31 61.96 37.59
CA MET A 1 -25.28 61.25 38.38
C MET A 1 -24.99 59.94 37.68
N LEU A 2 -23.73 59.72 37.35
CA LEU A 2 -23.20 58.60 36.58
C LEU A 2 -23.39 57.28 37.32
N GLN A 3 -23.86 56.23 36.64
CA GLN A 3 -23.52 54.86 36.99
C GLN A 3 -22.97 54.17 35.74
N ASP A 4 -21.71 53.81 35.89
CA ASP A 4 -20.80 53.18 34.95
C ASP A 4 -21.07 51.67 34.95
N THR A 5 -21.43 51.08 33.80
CA THR A 5 -21.54 49.62 33.64
C THR A 5 -20.61 49.18 32.53
N ALA A 6 -19.36 48.92 32.89
CA ALA A 6 -18.40 48.24 32.04
C ALA A 6 -18.75 46.75 31.93
N GLY A 7 -19.21 46.34 30.75
CA GLY A 7 -19.28 44.93 30.35
C GLY A 7 -17.89 44.34 30.23
N ARG A 8 -17.61 43.30 31.01
CA ARG A 8 -16.48 42.39 30.78
C ARG A 8 -17.03 41.12 30.15
N ASP A 9 -16.72 40.92 28.87
CA ASP A 9 -16.84 39.63 28.20
C ASP A 9 -16.02 38.58 28.95
N LYS A 10 -16.70 37.56 29.47
CA LYS A 10 -16.07 36.35 29.99
C LYS A 10 -15.78 35.44 28.80
N VAL A 11 -14.50 35.34 28.41
CA VAL A 11 -13.99 34.22 27.60
C VAL A 11 -14.28 32.92 28.36
N PRO A 12 -14.86 31.88 27.74
CA PRO A 12 -15.04 30.59 28.40
C PRO A 12 -13.65 30.02 28.68
N LYS A 13 -13.36 29.72 29.96
CA LYS A 13 -12.18 28.95 30.33
C LYS A 13 -12.26 27.61 29.61
N SER A 14 -11.24 27.26 28.83
CA SER A 14 -11.08 25.91 28.30
C SER A 14 -11.03 24.94 29.49
N GLU A 15 -12.04 24.10 29.62
CA GLU A 15 -12.01 23.00 30.57
C GLU A 15 -10.93 22.01 30.13
N THR A 16 -9.76 22.11 30.75
CA THR A 16 -8.74 21.08 30.66
C THR A 16 -9.30 19.84 31.38
N LEU A 17 -9.84 18.90 30.62
CA LEU A 17 -10.28 17.60 31.14
C LEU A 17 -9.06 16.86 31.70
N SER A 18 -8.83 16.94 33.01
CA SER A 18 -7.82 16.11 33.67
C SER A 18 -8.41 14.73 33.89
N ILE A 19 -8.23 13.83 32.93
CA ILE A 19 -8.52 12.41 33.12
C ILE A 19 -7.36 11.84 33.95
N ARG A 20 -7.61 11.55 35.22
CA ARG A 20 -6.70 10.73 36.04
C ARG A 20 -6.99 9.27 35.71
N HIS A 21 -6.06 8.59 35.05
CA HIS A 21 -6.02 7.13 34.97
C HIS A 21 -5.31 6.63 36.23
N ASP A 22 -5.95 5.74 37.00
CA ASP A 22 -5.51 5.33 38.35
C ASP A 22 -4.97 3.88 38.37
N ASP A 23 -4.45 3.44 37.23
CA ASP A 23 -4.04 2.09 36.98
C ASP A 23 -2.99 2.09 35.87
N GLY A 24 -1.85 1.43 36.10
CA GLY A 24 -0.64 1.47 35.25
C GLY A 24 -0.86 1.15 33.76
N GLN A 25 -2.03 0.63 33.40
CA GLN A 25 -2.47 0.42 32.01
C GLN A 25 -2.62 1.73 31.23
N GLY A 26 -2.99 2.84 31.87
CA GLY A 26 -3.11 4.14 31.18
C GLY A 26 -1.77 4.72 30.73
N ALA A 27 -0.70 4.46 31.49
CA ALA A 27 0.64 4.92 31.15
C ALA A 27 1.24 4.12 29.98
N GLU A 28 1.10 2.79 30.00
CA GLU A 28 1.51 1.92 28.88
C GLU A 28 0.73 2.25 27.60
N PHE A 29 -0.56 2.55 27.73
CA PHE A 29 -1.41 2.97 26.63
C PHE A 29 -0.93 4.27 25.97
N HIS A 30 -0.63 5.28 26.79
CA HIS A 30 -0.09 6.54 26.29
C HIS A 30 1.28 6.37 25.63
N GLU A 31 2.14 5.53 26.20
CA GLU A 31 3.48 5.28 25.66
C GLU A 31 3.42 4.52 24.31
N ALA A 32 2.49 3.58 24.15
CA ALA A 32 2.27 2.89 22.88
C ALA A 32 1.81 3.85 21.76
N LEU A 33 0.91 4.78 22.08
CA LEU A 33 0.46 5.81 21.12
C LEU A 33 1.58 6.79 20.74
N VAL A 34 2.48 7.10 21.68
CA VAL A 34 3.66 7.94 21.42
C VAL A 34 4.66 7.21 20.52
N ARG A 35 4.91 5.91 20.76
CA ARG A 35 5.78 5.10 19.90
C ARG A 35 5.24 4.96 18.48
N ALA A 36 3.92 4.94 18.31
CA ALA A 36 3.26 4.95 17.01
C ALA A 36 3.28 6.33 16.30
N GLY A 37 3.93 7.35 16.88
CA GLY A 37 4.14 8.66 16.24
C GLY A 37 2.92 9.59 16.25
N LEU A 38 1.84 9.26 16.98
CA LEU A 38 0.65 10.11 17.05
C LEU A 38 0.98 11.42 17.75
N THR A 39 0.40 12.53 17.28
CA THR A 39 0.58 13.83 17.95
C THR A 39 -0.21 13.91 19.26
N SER A 40 0.12 14.87 20.12
CA SER A 40 -0.61 15.09 21.37
C SER A 40 -2.11 15.33 21.15
N HIS A 41 -2.49 15.92 20.02
CA HIS A 41 -3.87 16.16 19.64
C HIS A 41 -4.60 14.87 19.26
N ASP A 42 -3.99 14.04 18.41
CA ASP A 42 -4.56 12.75 17.97
C ASP A 42 -4.74 11.79 19.16
N ARG A 43 -3.79 11.80 20.10
CA ARG A 43 -3.89 11.00 21.34
C ARG A 43 -5.07 11.42 22.22
N GLN A 44 -5.40 12.71 22.28
CA GLN A 44 -6.56 13.20 23.04
C GLN A 44 -7.88 12.80 22.38
N LEU A 45 -7.94 12.73 21.05
CA LEU A 45 -9.13 12.25 20.33
C LEU A 45 -9.38 10.76 20.60
N VAL A 46 -8.32 9.95 20.68
CA VAL A 46 -8.42 8.50 20.97
C VAL A 46 -8.86 8.22 22.42
N VAL A 47 -8.42 9.05 23.38
CA VAL A 47 -8.72 8.88 24.81
C VAL A 47 -10.04 9.53 25.23
N GLY A 48 -10.45 10.62 24.55
CA GLY A 48 -11.56 11.48 24.97
C GLY A 48 -12.96 10.99 24.60
N SER A 49 -13.12 10.05 23.65
CA SER A 49 -14.43 9.55 23.28
C SER A 49 -14.91 8.46 24.24
N LYS A 50 -15.84 8.80 25.14
CA LYS A 50 -16.65 7.79 25.84
C LYS A 50 -17.48 7.02 24.82
N GLY A 51 -16.93 5.89 24.41
CA GLY A 51 -17.53 4.93 23.48
C GLY A 51 -16.94 5.03 22.08
N ASN A 52 -16.16 4.02 21.66
CA ASN A 52 -16.39 3.33 20.39
C ASN A 52 -15.40 2.19 20.20
N GLN A 53 -15.87 1.09 19.60
CA GLN A 53 -15.06 -0.03 19.12
C GLN A 53 -13.84 0.42 18.30
N ILE A 54 -13.91 1.59 17.66
CA ILE A 54 -12.83 2.22 16.88
C ILE A 54 -11.57 2.46 17.73
N ALA A 55 -11.68 2.96 18.96
CA ALA A 55 -10.51 3.17 19.82
C ALA A 55 -9.87 1.84 20.21
N GLN A 56 -10.68 0.79 20.45
CA GLN A 56 -10.17 -0.56 20.71
C GLN A 56 -9.57 -1.21 19.46
N SER A 57 -10.13 -0.99 18.27
CA SER A 57 -9.59 -1.46 16.99
C SER A 57 -8.25 -0.79 16.65
N VAL A 58 -8.12 0.52 16.92
CA VAL A 58 -6.86 1.26 16.75
C VAL A 58 -5.81 0.74 17.74
N VAL A 59 -6.20 0.43 18.98
CA VAL A 59 -5.28 -0.06 20.02
C VAL A 59 -4.86 -1.50 19.78
N MET A 60 -5.77 -2.35 19.29
CA MET A 60 -5.42 -3.68 18.80
C MET A 60 -4.51 -3.59 17.59
N GLY A 61 -4.79 -2.68 16.65
CA GLY A 61 -3.88 -2.39 15.53
C GLY A 61 -2.48 -1.99 16.00
N ILE A 62 -2.37 -1.11 17.00
CA ILE A 62 -1.08 -0.67 17.57
C ILE A 62 -0.38 -1.79 18.33
N ARG A 63 -1.10 -2.64 19.06
CA ARG A 63 -0.51 -3.80 19.76
C ARG A 63 -0.02 -4.85 18.78
N VAL A 64 -0.76 -5.11 17.70
CA VAL A 64 -0.34 -5.98 16.61
C VAL A 64 0.91 -5.39 15.93
N MET A 65 0.94 -4.08 15.62
CA MET A 65 2.10 -3.40 15.05
C MET A 65 3.35 -3.48 15.96
N ALA A 66 3.21 -3.23 17.27
CA ALA A 66 4.32 -3.26 18.22
C ALA A 66 4.79 -4.68 18.58
N GLN A 67 3.97 -5.70 18.31
CA GLN A 67 4.33 -7.11 18.44
C GLN A 67 5.05 -7.58 17.17
N GLN A 68 4.51 -7.26 15.98
CA GLN A 68 5.13 -7.46 14.69
C GLN A 68 6.54 -6.84 14.64
N GLU A 69 6.70 -5.57 15.06
CA GLU A 69 8.02 -4.91 15.10
C GLU A 69 9.03 -5.55 16.07
N ARG A 70 8.57 -6.18 17.16
CA ARG A 70 9.44 -6.88 18.11
C ARG A 70 9.84 -8.26 17.60
N ASP A 71 8.95 -8.93 16.89
CA ASP A 71 9.20 -10.25 16.31
C ASP A 71 10.05 -10.16 15.02
N LEU A 72 10.11 -8.98 14.37
CA LEU A 72 11.04 -8.64 13.28
C LEU A 72 12.54 -8.72 13.66
N LYS A 73 12.91 -8.75 14.95
CA LYS A 73 14.32 -8.86 15.39
C LYS A 73 14.95 -10.24 15.17
N TRP A 74 14.18 -11.25 14.73
CA TRP A 74 14.63 -12.64 14.80
C TRP A 74 15.38 -13.21 13.59
N ARG A 75 15.56 -12.51 12.47
CA ARG A 75 16.32 -13.04 11.32
C ARG A 75 17.10 -11.94 10.60
N ASP A 76 18.40 -12.13 10.42
CA ASP A 76 19.24 -11.24 9.61
C ASP A 76 18.69 -11.20 8.18
N PRO A 77 18.11 -10.07 7.72
CA PRO A 77 17.55 -9.96 6.37
C PRO A 77 18.62 -10.19 5.27
N LYS A 78 19.90 -10.02 5.60
CA LYS A 78 21.02 -10.31 4.69
C LYS A 78 21.21 -11.81 4.44
N ALA A 79 20.78 -12.68 5.35
CA ALA A 79 20.90 -14.12 5.19
C ALA A 79 19.99 -14.69 4.07
N TRP A 80 18.98 -13.93 3.64
CA TRP A 80 18.00 -14.31 2.62
C TRP A 80 18.11 -13.50 1.32
N ALA A 81 19.12 -12.63 1.22
CA ALA A 81 19.40 -11.87 0.01
C ALA A 81 20.18 -12.76 -0.97
N VAL A 82 19.49 -13.29 -1.99
CA VAL A 82 20.12 -14.03 -3.08
C VAL A 82 20.28 -13.07 -4.27
N PRO A 83 21.51 -12.86 -4.78
CA PRO A 83 21.71 -12.09 -5.99
C PRO A 83 20.97 -12.72 -7.18
N SER A 84 20.34 -11.89 -8.01
CA SER A 84 19.66 -12.31 -9.24
C SER A 84 20.35 -11.67 -10.45
N ASP A 85 20.52 -12.43 -11.52
CA ASP A 85 20.93 -11.94 -12.84
C ASP A 85 19.73 -11.53 -13.71
N CYS A 86 18.51 -11.68 -13.19
CA CYS A 86 17.28 -11.30 -13.87
C CYS A 86 17.12 -9.76 -13.89
N GLY A 87 16.66 -9.24 -15.02
CA GLY A 87 16.51 -7.80 -15.26
C GLY A 87 15.09 -7.38 -15.66
N TYR A 88 14.94 -6.09 -15.94
CA TYR A 88 13.76 -5.54 -16.64
C TYR A 88 13.91 -5.71 -18.15
N PRO A 89 12.79 -5.76 -18.89
CA PRO A 89 12.87 -5.64 -20.34
C PRO A 89 13.60 -4.34 -20.70
N GLU A 90 14.56 -4.41 -21.63
CA GLU A 90 15.30 -3.22 -22.10
C GLU A 90 14.36 -2.16 -22.70
N SER A 91 13.21 -2.59 -23.23
CA SER A 91 12.17 -1.74 -23.78
C SER A 91 11.28 -1.07 -22.73
N LEU A 92 11.49 -1.29 -21.42
CA LEU A 92 10.66 -0.71 -20.37
C LEU A 92 10.83 0.80 -20.32
N SER A 93 9.82 1.52 -20.82
CA SER A 93 9.70 2.97 -20.70
C SER A 93 8.62 3.34 -19.70
N PHE A 94 8.86 4.34 -18.86
CA PHE A 94 7.82 4.88 -17.98
C PHE A 94 7.00 5.92 -18.71
N ARG A 95 5.69 5.69 -18.80
CA ARG A 95 4.76 6.56 -19.52
C ARG A 95 4.37 7.75 -18.66
N SER A 96 4.20 8.91 -19.29
CA SER A 96 3.79 10.13 -18.59
C SER A 96 2.39 9.99 -17.99
N HIS A 97 2.09 10.81 -16.98
CA HIS A 97 0.79 10.81 -16.31
C HIS A 97 -0.36 11.08 -17.29
N GLU A 98 -0.16 11.93 -18.31
CA GLU A 98 -1.16 12.23 -19.34
C GLU A 98 -1.49 11.00 -20.19
N ILE A 99 -0.49 10.17 -20.52
CA ILE A 99 -0.70 8.92 -21.25
C ILE A 99 -1.47 7.92 -20.39
N GLN A 100 -1.11 7.80 -19.11
CA GLN A 100 -1.81 6.93 -18.17
C GLN A 100 -3.29 7.35 -18.01
N VAL A 101 -3.56 8.64 -17.76
CA VAL A 101 -4.93 9.19 -17.66
C VAL A 101 -5.74 8.91 -18.93
N ARG A 102 -5.17 9.15 -20.10
CA ARG A 102 -5.85 8.91 -21.38
C ARG A 102 -6.23 7.44 -21.53
N ALA A 103 -5.31 6.52 -21.26
CA ALA A 103 -5.56 5.09 -21.35
C ALA A 103 -6.73 4.65 -20.46
N TYR A 104 -6.81 5.16 -19.22
CA TYR A 104 -7.92 4.83 -18.33
C TYR A 104 -9.24 5.49 -18.69
N LYS A 105 -9.21 6.73 -19.21
CA LYS A 105 -10.41 7.38 -19.73
C LYS A 105 -10.98 6.66 -20.94
N GLU A 106 -10.12 6.17 -21.83
CA GLU A 106 -10.54 5.32 -22.95
C GLU A 106 -11.12 3.98 -22.47
N LEU A 107 -10.55 3.42 -21.40
CA LEU A 107 -10.97 2.12 -20.85
C LEU A 107 -12.30 2.16 -20.08
N PHE A 108 -12.49 3.19 -19.24
CA PHE A 108 -13.60 3.27 -18.27
C PHE A 108 -14.59 4.40 -18.55
N GLY A 109 -14.24 5.37 -19.39
CA GLY A 109 -15.06 6.54 -19.69
C GLY A 109 -15.11 7.55 -18.54
N ASN A 110 -15.41 8.81 -18.86
CA ASN A 110 -15.80 9.92 -17.94
C ASN A 110 -15.11 10.05 -16.56
N LEU A 111 -13.86 9.59 -16.40
CA LEU A 111 -13.12 9.77 -15.15
C LEU A 111 -12.67 11.22 -14.96
N ASP A 112 -12.94 11.83 -13.80
CA ASP A 112 -12.42 13.15 -13.43
C ASP A 112 -10.92 13.10 -13.14
N SER A 113 -10.14 13.72 -14.02
CA SER A 113 -8.69 13.84 -13.92
C SER A 113 -8.22 15.30 -13.74
N THR A 114 -9.13 16.23 -13.44
CA THR A 114 -8.85 17.69 -13.48
C THR A 114 -7.75 18.14 -12.51
N TYR A 115 -7.53 17.37 -11.43
CA TYR A 115 -6.56 17.67 -10.39
C TYR A 115 -5.21 16.94 -10.56
N VAL A 116 -5.08 16.00 -11.50
CA VAL A 116 -3.89 15.15 -11.66
C VAL A 116 -2.64 15.99 -11.95
N ASP A 117 -2.71 16.88 -12.95
CA ASP A 117 -1.60 17.75 -13.34
C ASP A 117 -1.17 18.67 -12.18
N GLN A 118 -2.13 19.09 -11.35
CA GLN A 118 -1.85 19.93 -10.20
C GLN A 118 -1.01 19.17 -9.17
N ILE A 119 -1.33 17.91 -8.87
CA ILE A 119 -0.54 17.08 -7.94
C ILE A 119 0.87 16.88 -8.50
N VAL A 120 0.98 16.42 -9.75
CA VAL A 120 2.26 16.10 -10.38
C VAL A 120 3.20 17.30 -10.44
N ARG A 121 2.66 18.51 -10.67
CA ARG A 121 3.48 19.74 -10.78
C ARG A 121 3.83 20.38 -9.43
N LYS A 122 2.97 20.22 -8.41
CA LYS A 122 3.16 20.88 -7.10
C LYS A 122 3.88 20.01 -6.09
N THR A 123 3.89 18.69 -6.28
CA THR A 123 4.58 17.76 -5.39
C THR A 123 5.97 17.44 -5.92
N ALA A 124 6.97 17.48 -5.04
CA ALA A 124 8.34 17.11 -5.40
C ALA A 124 8.38 15.65 -5.85
N PHE A 125 9.05 15.38 -6.99
CA PHE A 125 9.27 14.02 -7.44
C PHE A 125 10.39 13.37 -6.61
N PRO A 126 10.11 12.27 -5.90
CA PRO A 126 11.13 11.69 -5.05
C PRO A 126 12.25 10.98 -5.83
N THR A 127 13.47 11.00 -5.28
CA THR A 127 14.69 10.51 -5.98
C THR A 127 14.65 9.04 -6.37
N GLN A 128 14.03 8.18 -5.55
CA GLN A 128 13.98 6.73 -5.79
C GLN A 128 12.79 6.31 -6.67
N ALA A 129 11.93 7.26 -7.06
CA ALA A 129 10.69 6.95 -7.76
C ALA A 129 10.98 6.69 -9.23
N ASP A 130 10.32 5.69 -9.78
CA ASP A 130 10.40 5.37 -11.20
C ASP A 130 9.49 6.29 -12.03
N LEU A 131 8.29 6.56 -11.51
CA LEU A 131 7.30 7.38 -12.18
C LEU A 131 6.26 7.94 -11.22
N TRP A 132 5.47 8.90 -11.72
CA TRP A 132 4.16 9.23 -11.18
C TRP A 132 3.15 8.18 -11.66
N ALA A 133 2.71 7.31 -10.76
CA ALA A 133 1.59 6.42 -11.02
C ALA A 133 0.30 7.23 -11.02
N VAL A 134 -0.50 7.05 -12.06
CA VAL A 134 -1.88 7.55 -12.11
C VAL A 134 -2.78 6.38 -12.41
N ILE A 135 -3.51 5.91 -11.39
CA ILE A 135 -4.41 4.75 -11.49
C ILE A 135 -5.83 5.16 -11.12
N PRO A 136 -6.89 4.54 -11.65
CA PRO A 136 -8.23 4.82 -11.18
C PRO A 136 -8.37 4.47 -9.70
N LYS A 137 -9.22 5.19 -8.98
CA LYS A 137 -9.65 4.75 -7.66
C LYS A 137 -10.42 3.43 -7.80
N PRO A 138 -10.13 2.39 -6.99
CA PRO A 138 -10.77 1.10 -7.18
C PRO A 138 -12.30 1.17 -7.02
N TRP A 139 -12.79 1.99 -6.08
CA TRP A 139 -14.22 2.20 -5.85
C TRP A 139 -14.93 3.06 -6.91
N VAL A 140 -14.19 3.64 -7.87
CA VAL A 140 -14.79 4.34 -9.02
C VAL A 140 -15.10 3.35 -10.15
N ILE A 141 -14.33 2.28 -10.26
CA ILE A 141 -14.46 1.29 -11.35
C ILE A 141 -15.10 -0.04 -10.90
N ALA A 142 -15.23 -0.26 -9.59
CA ALA A 142 -15.88 -1.42 -8.98
C ALA A 142 -16.41 -1.09 -7.56
N SER A 143 -17.04 -2.05 -6.89
CA SER A 143 -17.57 -1.89 -5.52
C SER A 143 -16.49 -1.78 -4.44
N ASP A 144 -15.35 -2.42 -4.67
CA ASP A 144 -14.27 -2.59 -3.70
C ASP A 144 -12.95 -2.88 -4.44
N VAL A 145 -11.84 -2.88 -3.69
CA VAL A 145 -10.49 -3.10 -4.22
C VAL A 145 -10.31 -4.47 -4.88
N PHE A 146 -10.93 -5.53 -4.35
CA PHE A 146 -10.77 -6.88 -4.87
C PHE A 146 -11.58 -7.07 -6.16
N SER A 147 -12.77 -6.50 -6.22
CA SER A 147 -13.58 -6.41 -7.43
C SER A 147 -12.89 -5.60 -8.53
N ALA A 148 -12.26 -4.47 -8.17
CA ALA A 148 -11.46 -3.67 -9.08
C ALA A 148 -10.23 -4.45 -9.60
N MET A 149 -9.56 -5.19 -8.72
CA MET A 149 -8.43 -6.06 -9.05
C MET A 149 -8.84 -7.14 -10.07
N ARG A 150 -9.93 -7.89 -9.82
CA ARG A 150 -10.45 -8.89 -10.77
C ARG A 150 -10.83 -8.28 -12.12
N LEU A 151 -11.43 -7.09 -12.11
CA LEU A 151 -11.71 -6.34 -13.33
C LEU A 151 -10.42 -6.02 -14.09
N MET A 152 -9.38 -5.55 -13.40
CA MET A 152 -8.10 -5.22 -14.03
C MET A 152 -7.37 -6.45 -14.58
N VAL A 153 -7.46 -7.63 -13.95
CA VAL A 153 -6.95 -8.89 -14.55
C VAL A 153 -7.57 -9.11 -15.93
N LYS A 154 -8.89 -8.95 -16.04
CA LYS A 154 -9.60 -9.09 -17.32
C LYS A 154 -9.18 -8.04 -18.34
N LYS A 155 -8.84 -6.82 -17.91
CA LYS A 155 -8.39 -5.75 -18.82
C LYS A 155 -6.95 -5.96 -19.29
N VAL A 156 -6.07 -6.42 -18.41
CA VAL A 156 -4.70 -6.77 -18.75
C VAL A 156 -4.66 -7.94 -19.76
N SER A 157 -5.51 -8.95 -19.60
CA SER A 157 -5.58 -10.08 -20.54
C SER A 157 -6.06 -9.69 -21.94
N GLN A 158 -6.67 -8.51 -22.10
CA GLN A 158 -7.08 -7.97 -23.40
C GLN A 158 -5.94 -7.26 -24.16
N LEU A 159 -4.76 -7.10 -23.56
CA LEU A 159 -3.61 -6.43 -24.17
C LEU A 159 -2.79 -7.32 -25.12
N GLY A 160 -3.35 -8.46 -25.52
CA GLY A 160 -2.75 -9.36 -26.51
C GLY A 160 -1.71 -10.33 -25.94
N ILE A 161 -1.67 -10.50 -24.62
CA ILE A 161 -0.80 -11.49 -23.94
C ILE A 161 -1.69 -12.44 -23.14
N PRO A 162 -1.54 -13.77 -23.29
CA PRO A 162 -2.26 -14.73 -22.47
C PRO A 162 -1.97 -14.53 -20.98
N VAL A 163 -3.03 -14.54 -20.17
CA VAL A 163 -2.94 -14.44 -18.71
C VAL A 163 -3.50 -15.73 -18.10
N ASP A 164 -2.65 -16.47 -17.40
CA ASP A 164 -3.04 -17.63 -16.61
C ASP A 164 -3.23 -17.18 -15.16
N ASN A 165 -4.48 -17.08 -14.71
CA ASN A 165 -4.79 -16.70 -13.34
C ASN A 165 -5.05 -17.94 -12.46
N ASN A 166 -3.97 -18.53 -11.94
CA ASN A 166 -4.05 -19.68 -11.03
C ASN A 166 -4.54 -19.30 -9.63
N ALA A 167 -4.54 -18.01 -9.29
CA ALA A 167 -5.02 -17.48 -8.02
C ALA A 167 -6.45 -16.94 -8.09
N ALA A 168 -7.21 -17.19 -9.17
CA ALA A 168 -8.50 -16.54 -9.40
C ALA A 168 -9.50 -16.71 -8.25
N TYR A 169 -9.49 -17.87 -7.58
CA TYR A 169 -10.37 -18.19 -6.44
C TYR A 169 -9.91 -17.59 -5.10
N GLU A 170 -8.69 -17.05 -5.05
CA GLU A 170 -8.13 -16.41 -3.85
C GLU A 170 -8.19 -14.88 -3.94
N MET A 171 -8.67 -14.35 -5.07
CA MET A 171 -8.69 -12.92 -5.35
C MET A 171 -9.94 -12.22 -4.80
N ASP A 172 -10.23 -12.41 -3.52
CA ASP A 172 -11.39 -11.84 -2.82
C ASP A 172 -11.07 -11.47 -1.36
N GLU A 173 -12.02 -10.82 -0.68
CA GLU A 173 -11.86 -10.37 0.70
C GLU A 173 -11.77 -11.51 1.73
N ALA A 174 -12.21 -12.72 1.37
CA ALA A 174 -12.17 -13.88 2.25
C ALA A 174 -10.78 -14.53 2.25
N HIS A 175 -10.03 -14.38 1.16
CA HIS A 175 -8.71 -15.00 1.01
C HIS A 175 -7.55 -14.00 0.91
N MET A 176 -7.83 -12.70 0.75
CA MET A 176 -6.82 -11.65 0.65
C MET A 176 -7.06 -10.53 1.65
N HIS A 177 -6.02 -10.19 2.40
CA HIS A 177 -6.04 -9.13 3.38
C HIS A 177 -5.00 -8.06 3.04
N LEU A 178 -5.46 -6.85 2.77
CA LEU A 178 -4.56 -5.72 2.59
C LEU A 178 -3.76 -5.49 3.86
N ILE A 179 -2.45 -5.29 3.75
CA ILE A 179 -1.62 -4.93 4.92
C ILE A 179 -2.01 -3.54 5.43
N THR A 180 -1.73 -3.27 6.70
CA THR A 180 -2.09 -2.02 7.38
C THR A 180 -1.70 -0.76 6.60
N LYS A 181 -0.45 -0.68 6.10
CA LYS A 181 0.00 0.50 5.33
C LYS A 181 -0.81 0.68 4.03
N THR A 182 -1.14 -0.39 3.33
CA THR A 182 -1.97 -0.35 2.13
C THR A 182 -3.42 0.06 2.44
N GLN A 183 -3.99 -0.42 3.55
CA GLN A 183 -5.31 0.03 3.99
C GLN A 183 -5.32 1.53 4.28
N LEU A 184 -4.31 2.03 5.01
CA LEU A 184 -4.14 3.45 5.32
C LEU A 184 -3.95 4.28 4.05
N PHE A 185 -3.21 3.77 3.07
CA PHE A 185 -3.08 4.39 1.75
C PHE A 185 -4.45 4.58 1.11
N TYR A 186 -5.24 3.51 0.93
CA TYR A 186 -6.58 3.64 0.32
C TYR A 186 -7.53 4.53 1.12
N ALA A 187 -7.49 4.47 2.46
CA ALA A 187 -8.30 5.33 3.32
C ALA A 187 -7.99 6.82 3.09
N LYS A 188 -6.70 7.18 2.94
CA LYS A 188 -6.31 8.55 2.58
C LYS A 188 -6.79 8.93 1.17
N GLN A 189 -6.62 8.03 0.20
CA GLN A 189 -7.05 8.29 -1.18
C GLN A 189 -8.56 8.42 -1.35
N HIS A 190 -9.35 7.81 -0.47
CA HIS A 190 -10.80 7.92 -0.48
C HIS A 190 -11.28 9.37 -0.33
N ASN A 191 -10.54 10.18 0.43
CA ASN A 191 -10.89 11.58 0.69
C ASN A 191 -10.31 12.57 -0.32
N ASN A 192 -9.41 12.12 -1.20
CA ASN A 192 -8.83 12.99 -2.22
C ASN A 192 -9.86 13.30 -3.33
N PRO A 193 -9.77 14.46 -4.01
CA PRO A 193 -10.69 14.80 -5.10
C PRO A 193 -10.54 13.88 -6.33
N GLY A 194 -11.55 13.94 -7.22
CA GLY A 194 -11.61 13.27 -8.52
C GLY A 194 -11.51 11.74 -8.48
N ASP A 195 -11.18 11.13 -9.63
CA ASP A 195 -11.38 9.69 -9.86
C ASP A 195 -10.09 8.87 -9.92
N PHE A 196 -8.95 9.50 -9.71
CA PHE A 196 -7.64 8.86 -9.79
C PHE A 196 -6.93 8.79 -8.42
N ILE A 197 -5.90 7.98 -8.36
CA ILE A 197 -4.90 7.99 -7.31
C ILE A 197 -3.60 8.37 -8.01
N VAL A 198 -2.96 9.44 -7.52
CA VAL A 198 -1.75 10.02 -8.13
C VAL A 198 -0.64 10.01 -7.10
N PHE A 199 0.38 9.17 -7.28
CA PHE A 199 1.44 8.99 -6.30
C PHE A 199 2.76 8.62 -6.97
N PRO A 200 3.92 9.01 -6.40
CA PRO A 200 5.20 8.52 -6.89
C PRO A 200 5.30 7.04 -6.57
N VAL A 201 5.83 6.23 -7.49
CA VAL A 201 5.96 4.79 -7.29
C VAL A 201 7.32 4.30 -7.73
N GLN A 202 7.84 3.33 -6.99
CA GLN A 202 8.94 2.49 -7.40
C GLN A 202 8.35 1.28 -8.18
N PHE A 203 8.55 1.18 -9.50
CA PHE A 203 7.98 0.11 -10.35
C PHE A 203 8.97 -1.02 -10.67
N GLY A 204 9.91 -1.17 -9.77
CA GLY A 204 10.86 -2.25 -9.60
C GLY A 204 12.32 -1.79 -9.56
N LYS A 205 12.74 -0.73 -10.27
CA LYS A 205 14.18 -0.50 -10.56
C LYS A 205 15.09 -0.48 -9.34
N ALA A 206 14.69 0.15 -8.25
CA ALA A 206 15.50 0.24 -7.03
C ALA A 206 15.62 -1.12 -6.30
N TRP A 207 14.62 -1.99 -6.46
CA TRP A 207 14.48 -3.26 -5.74
C TRP A 207 14.65 -4.48 -6.64
N ALA A 208 15.23 -4.26 -7.83
CA ALA A 208 15.48 -5.28 -8.83
C ALA A 208 16.37 -6.39 -8.28
N GLY A 209 15.93 -7.64 -8.43
CA GLY A 209 16.70 -8.81 -7.96
C GLY A 209 16.72 -9.00 -6.45
N HIS A 210 16.01 -8.18 -5.67
CA HIS A 210 15.83 -8.39 -4.23
C HIS A 210 14.60 -9.26 -3.97
N SER A 211 14.69 -10.13 -2.96
CA SER A 211 13.53 -10.82 -2.40
C SER A 211 12.62 -9.81 -1.69
N LEU A 212 11.32 -10.13 -1.59
CA LEU A 212 10.33 -9.29 -0.92
C LEU A 212 10.73 -8.92 0.53
N VAL A 213 11.33 -9.86 1.24
CA VAL A 213 11.82 -9.66 2.61
C VAL A 213 13.02 -8.70 2.61
N SER A 214 13.99 -8.93 1.71
CA SER A 214 15.22 -8.11 1.62
C SER A 214 14.91 -6.65 1.29
N SER A 215 13.99 -6.40 0.37
CA SER A 215 13.55 -5.05 0.01
C SER A 215 12.68 -4.41 1.09
N LYS A 216 11.77 -5.13 1.74
CA LYS A 216 10.97 -4.59 2.86
C LYS A 216 11.87 -4.11 4.00
N ALA A 217 12.99 -4.80 4.25
CA ALA A 217 13.98 -4.39 5.24
C ALA A 217 14.77 -3.12 4.86
N GLN A 218 14.71 -2.71 3.59
CA GLN A 218 15.38 -1.50 3.07
C GLN A 218 14.40 -0.35 2.82
N HIS A 219 13.09 -0.60 2.92
CA HIS A 219 12.08 0.44 2.80
C HIS A 219 12.35 1.56 3.83
N SER A 220 12.17 2.80 3.40
CA SER A 220 12.04 3.90 4.35
C SER A 220 10.76 3.75 5.19
N ALA A 221 10.63 4.54 6.27
CA ALA A 221 9.42 4.50 7.11
C ALA A 221 8.16 4.81 6.30
N GLU A 222 8.33 5.63 5.27
CA GLU A 222 7.35 6.11 4.34
C GLU A 222 6.98 5.08 3.28
N GLU A 223 7.87 4.16 2.90
CA GLU A 223 7.60 3.19 1.85
C GLU A 223 6.72 2.01 2.33
N PHE A 224 5.83 1.53 1.46
CA PHE A 224 5.02 0.34 1.69
C PHE A 224 4.85 -0.47 0.40
N SER A 225 4.81 -1.80 0.50
CA SER A 225 4.68 -2.63 -0.70
C SER A 225 3.32 -2.47 -1.40
N LEU A 226 3.27 -2.39 -2.74
CA LEU A 226 2.03 -2.29 -3.50
C LEU A 226 1.26 -3.60 -3.48
N ASP A 227 -0.05 -3.47 -3.52
CA ASP A 227 -0.97 -4.58 -3.69
C ASP A 227 -1.21 -4.90 -5.19
N PRO A 228 -1.84 -6.04 -5.49
CA PRO A 228 -2.03 -6.47 -6.86
C PRO A 228 -2.90 -5.56 -7.73
N TYR A 229 -3.86 -4.82 -7.15
CA TYR A 229 -4.67 -3.88 -7.93
C TYR A 229 -3.78 -2.83 -8.58
N VAL A 230 -2.90 -2.23 -7.78
CA VAL A 230 -1.95 -1.21 -8.24
C VAL A 230 -1.02 -1.79 -9.31
N ILE A 231 -0.50 -3.00 -9.09
CA ILE A 231 0.37 -3.66 -10.09
C ILE A 231 -0.38 -3.89 -11.40
N LEU A 232 -1.58 -4.44 -11.37
CA LEU A 232 -2.38 -4.68 -12.57
C LEU A 232 -2.70 -3.39 -13.31
N ALA A 233 -2.99 -2.31 -12.58
CA ALA A 233 -3.15 -0.99 -13.16
C ALA A 233 -1.86 -0.53 -13.86
N LEU A 234 -0.72 -0.58 -13.19
CA LEU A 234 0.56 -0.22 -13.79
C LEU A 234 0.92 -1.10 -15.01
N LEU A 235 0.64 -2.40 -14.97
CA LEU A 235 0.82 -3.31 -16.10
C LEU A 235 -0.08 -2.96 -17.29
N TYR A 236 -1.29 -2.46 -17.03
CA TYR A 236 -2.20 -2.03 -18.09
C TYR A 236 -1.66 -0.81 -18.84
N THR A 237 -1.12 0.17 -18.12
CA THR A 237 -0.55 1.37 -18.74
C THR A 237 0.88 1.18 -19.24
N HIS A 238 1.59 0.16 -18.76
CA HIS A 238 2.96 -0.17 -19.16
C HIS A 238 3.05 -1.61 -19.70
N PRO A 239 2.34 -1.94 -20.79
CA PRO A 239 2.28 -3.29 -21.35
C PRO A 239 3.63 -3.83 -21.85
N GLU A 240 4.61 -2.97 -22.10
CA GLU A 240 6.02 -3.33 -22.30
C GLU A 240 6.54 -4.26 -21.19
N ARG A 241 5.97 -4.13 -19.98
CA ARG A 241 6.23 -5.00 -18.85
C ARG A 241 5.71 -6.41 -19.02
N LEU A 242 4.65 -6.60 -19.82
CA LEU A 242 3.99 -7.89 -19.98
C LEU A 242 4.74 -8.83 -20.94
N ARG A 243 5.73 -8.33 -21.70
CA ARG A 243 6.43 -9.10 -22.74
C ARG A 243 7.68 -9.84 -22.25
N GLY A 244 7.73 -10.14 -20.96
CA GLY A 244 8.97 -10.59 -20.34
C GLY A 244 9.45 -11.97 -20.78
N GLU A 245 10.77 -12.14 -20.86
CA GLU A 245 11.41 -13.43 -21.08
C GLU A 245 11.41 -14.32 -19.82
N HIS A 246 11.65 -15.62 -19.97
CA HIS A 246 11.74 -16.58 -18.85
C HIS A 246 12.81 -16.23 -17.79
N ARG A 247 13.71 -15.28 -18.08
CA ARG A 247 14.77 -14.79 -17.17
C ARG A 247 14.49 -13.38 -16.64
N GLU A 248 13.28 -12.87 -16.80
CA GLU A 248 12.91 -11.57 -16.27
C GLU A 248 12.36 -11.65 -14.85
N LEU A 249 12.50 -10.53 -14.12
CA LEU A 249 12.06 -10.43 -12.74
C LEU A 249 10.54 -10.50 -12.60
N GLY A 250 10.05 -11.45 -11.81
CA GLY A 250 8.65 -11.47 -11.33
C GLY A 250 8.32 -10.27 -10.44
N ILE A 251 7.04 -9.99 -10.24
CA ILE A 251 6.55 -8.96 -9.30
C ILE A 251 5.85 -9.67 -8.13
N ARG A 252 6.36 -9.50 -6.92
CA ARG A 252 5.72 -9.97 -5.68
C ARG A 252 4.95 -8.82 -5.03
N CYS A 253 3.67 -9.04 -4.76
CA CYS A 253 2.79 -8.01 -4.21
C CYS A 253 2.78 -8.07 -2.69
N GLY A 254 3.71 -7.35 -2.07
CA GLY A 254 3.81 -7.32 -0.60
C GLY A 254 2.71 -6.53 0.10
N GLY A 255 1.86 -5.81 -0.64
CA GLY A 255 0.76 -5.00 -0.10
C GLY A 255 -0.46 -5.79 0.35
N VAL A 256 -0.41 -7.12 0.26
CA VAL A 256 -1.50 -8.04 0.61
C VAL A 256 -0.95 -9.34 1.18
N LEU A 257 -1.72 -10.00 2.03
CA LEU A 257 -1.48 -11.33 2.57
C LEU A 257 -2.59 -12.28 2.10
N LEU A 258 -2.24 -13.54 1.81
CA LEU A 258 -3.20 -14.58 1.43
C LEU A 258 -3.54 -15.48 2.63
N ASP A 259 -4.82 -15.80 2.80
CA ASP A 259 -5.38 -16.46 3.98
C ASP A 259 -5.14 -17.98 4.07
N ARG A 260 -4.47 -18.60 3.08
CA ARG A 260 -4.35 -20.07 3.02
C ARG A 260 -3.57 -20.72 4.19
N HIS A 261 -3.12 -19.96 5.19
CA HIS A 261 -2.53 -20.44 6.44
C HIS A 261 -2.93 -19.58 7.66
N HIS A 262 -4.23 -19.32 7.88
CA HIS A 262 -4.73 -18.57 9.06
C HIS A 262 -4.34 -19.20 10.43
N ASP A 263 -3.74 -20.40 10.46
CA ASP A 263 -3.30 -21.06 11.70
C ASP A 263 -1.85 -20.74 12.13
N ASP A 264 -1.01 -20.12 11.29
CA ASP A 264 0.38 -19.77 11.65
C ASP A 264 0.66 -18.27 11.41
N HIS A 265 0.66 -17.53 12.51
CA HIS A 265 0.84 -16.07 12.63
C HIS A 265 2.22 -15.55 12.20
N ASP A 266 2.56 -15.57 10.92
CA ASP A 266 3.73 -14.83 10.44
C ASP A 266 3.44 -14.06 9.15
N GLU A 267 3.15 -12.76 9.29
CA GLU A 267 3.35 -11.77 8.20
C GLU A 267 4.82 -11.75 7.69
N ILE A 268 5.71 -12.45 8.40
CA ILE A 268 7.17 -12.43 8.32
C ILE A 268 7.73 -13.53 7.41
N THR A 269 7.05 -14.69 7.24
CA THR A 269 7.61 -15.77 6.39
C THR A 269 7.61 -15.42 4.90
N GLY A 270 6.84 -14.42 4.48
CA GLY A 270 6.90 -13.92 3.10
C GLY A 270 6.42 -14.93 2.06
N ASP A 271 5.72 -15.98 2.49
CA ASP A 271 5.49 -17.18 1.68
C ASP A 271 4.13 -17.19 0.98
N HIS A 272 3.24 -16.22 1.23
CA HIS A 272 1.88 -16.23 0.68
C HIS A 272 1.46 -14.86 0.15
N HIS A 273 2.09 -14.46 -0.95
CA HIS A 273 1.74 -13.25 -1.69
C HIS A 273 1.28 -13.59 -3.10
N LEU A 274 0.41 -12.74 -3.64
CA LEU A 274 0.12 -12.79 -5.07
C LEU A 274 1.39 -12.36 -5.84
N CYS A 275 1.78 -13.15 -6.82
CA CYS A 275 2.89 -12.86 -7.70
C CYS A 275 2.47 -12.83 -9.16
N PHE A 276 3.11 -11.96 -9.92
CA PHE A 276 3.03 -11.86 -11.37
C PHE A 276 4.36 -12.36 -11.94
N ARG A 277 4.33 -13.45 -12.71
CA ARG A 277 5.51 -14.08 -13.28
C ARG A 277 5.37 -14.25 -14.78
N TRP A 278 6.48 -14.20 -15.48
CA TRP A 278 6.53 -14.49 -16.90
C TRP A 278 6.98 -15.93 -17.10
N PHE A 279 6.16 -16.71 -17.81
CA PHE A 279 6.51 -18.07 -18.17
C PHE A 279 6.24 -18.26 -19.65
N ARG A 280 7.30 -18.48 -20.45
CA ARG A 280 7.21 -18.54 -21.92
C ARG A 280 6.61 -17.25 -22.49
N ASP A 281 5.40 -17.30 -23.02
CA ASP A 281 4.71 -16.23 -23.74
C ASP A 281 3.51 -15.67 -22.97
N ARG A 282 3.42 -15.96 -21.66
CA ARG A 282 2.24 -15.65 -20.83
C ARG A 282 2.59 -15.06 -19.49
N LEU A 283 1.66 -14.25 -18.98
CA LEU A 283 1.66 -13.78 -17.61
C LEU A 283 0.96 -14.81 -16.71
N LEU A 284 1.69 -15.34 -15.74
CA LEU A 284 1.15 -16.18 -14.69
C LEU A 284 0.85 -15.32 -13.45
N ILE A 285 -0.39 -15.39 -12.98
CA ILE A 285 -0.81 -14.85 -11.68
C ILE A 285 -1.01 -16.04 -10.75
N SER A 286 -0.24 -16.10 -9.67
CA SER A 286 -0.30 -17.21 -8.71
C SER A 286 -0.08 -16.73 -7.29
N ALA A 287 -0.65 -17.42 -6.32
CA ALA A 287 -0.11 -17.42 -4.96
C ALA A 287 1.28 -18.05 -5.04
N ASP A 288 2.34 -17.28 -4.74
CA ASP A 288 3.65 -17.90 -4.56
C ASP A 288 3.62 -18.69 -3.25
N HIS A 289 4.31 -19.82 -3.24
CA HIS A 289 4.64 -20.59 -2.05
C HIS A 289 6.17 -20.69 -2.12
N GLY A 290 6.91 -20.20 -1.12
CA GLY A 290 8.38 -20.06 -1.12
C GLY A 290 9.23 -21.31 -1.46
N MET A 291 8.62 -22.40 -1.89
CA MET A 291 9.25 -23.61 -2.44
C MET A 291 10.11 -23.40 -3.70
N TRP A 292 9.90 -22.34 -4.49
CA TRP A 292 10.69 -22.12 -5.73
C TRP A 292 11.93 -21.25 -5.54
N ASP A 293 12.17 -20.72 -4.33
CA ASP A 293 13.33 -19.87 -4.00
C ASP A 293 14.69 -20.60 -4.14
N ARG A 294 14.70 -21.89 -4.50
CA ARG A 294 15.94 -22.64 -4.79
C ARG A 294 16.29 -22.77 -6.28
N GLU A 295 15.37 -22.55 -7.22
CA GLU A 295 15.64 -22.82 -8.64
C GLU A 295 15.09 -21.80 -9.65
N ALA A 296 14.27 -20.81 -9.26
CA ALA A 296 13.73 -19.82 -10.20
C ALA A 296 13.74 -18.38 -9.64
N GLY A 297 14.21 -17.45 -10.47
CA GLY A 297 14.49 -16.03 -10.17
C GLY A 297 13.46 -15.30 -9.31
N LEU A 298 13.98 -14.56 -8.33
CA LEU A 298 13.25 -13.91 -7.25
C LEU A 298 12.58 -12.60 -7.68
N GLY A 299 11.35 -12.41 -7.20
CA GLY A 299 10.47 -11.30 -7.57
C GLY A 299 10.54 -10.06 -6.68
N ILE A 300 10.26 -8.92 -7.30
CA ILE A 300 10.42 -7.54 -6.81
C ILE A 300 9.16 -7.06 -6.06
N PRO A 301 9.28 -6.34 -4.93
CA PRO A 301 8.23 -5.44 -4.47
C PRO A 301 8.37 -4.05 -5.05
N THR A 302 7.23 -3.43 -5.19
CA THR A 302 7.06 -2.02 -5.53
C THR A 302 6.50 -1.33 -4.29
N GLY A 303 6.72 -0.03 -4.06
CA GLY A 303 6.14 0.67 -2.90
C GLY A 303 6.48 2.15 -2.71
N TRP A 304 5.59 3.01 -2.15
CA TRP A 304 5.91 4.37 -1.63
C TRP A 304 4.80 5.11 -0.77
N ASP A 305 4.87 6.44 -0.53
CA ASP A 305 4.66 7.20 0.74
C ASP A 305 3.31 7.86 0.93
N ILE A 306 2.84 7.82 2.17
CA ILE A 306 1.58 8.37 2.64
C ILE A 306 1.71 9.76 3.30
N SER A 307 2.91 10.31 3.47
CA SER A 307 3.23 11.57 4.16
C SER A 307 3.54 12.75 3.21
N ALA A 308 3.87 12.48 1.95
CA ALA A 308 4.05 13.49 0.90
C ALA A 308 2.73 13.96 0.22
N MET A 309 1.57 13.60 0.80
CA MET A 309 0.22 13.97 0.36
C MET A 309 -0.57 14.62 1.49
#